data_AF-A0A3D4NRY0-F1
#
_entry.id   AF-A0A3D4NRY0-F1
#
_cell.length_a   1.000
_cell.length_b   1.000
_cell.length_c   1.000
_cell.angle_alpha   90.00
_cell.angle_beta   90.00
_cell.angle_gamma   90.00
#
_symmetry.space_group_name_H-M   'P 1'
#
loop_
_entity.id
_entity.type
_entity.pdbx_description
1 polymer ?
#
loop_
_entity_poly.entity_id
_entity_poly.type
_entity_poly.pdbx_seq_one_letter_code
_entity_poly.pdbx_strand_id
1 'polypeptide(L)'
;RVLYRENAEGRIENVYSLKIMNKDQRDHTYVLEATGLPDLKLQGKREIKVAAGEIFSQPVELSSAPEQLPSSTNEVKFILKDADDASIHVEAKSRFIGPQIR
;
A
#
# COMPACT_ATOMS: atom_id res chain seq x y z
N ARG A 1 18.78 -2.27 7.73
CA ARG A 1 17.72 -2.11 6.70
C ARG A 1 17.34 -0.64 6.67
N VAL A 2 17.27 -0.05 5.49
CA VAL A 2 16.83 1.35 5.33
C VAL A 2 15.30 1.36 5.46
N LEU A 3 14.75 2.22 6.33
CA LEU A 3 13.31 2.28 6.61
C LEU A 3 12.55 3.16 5.60
N TYR A 4 13.26 4.07 4.92
CA TYR A 4 12.74 4.92 3.86
C TYR A 4 13.88 5.34 2.92
N ARG A 5 13.59 5.61 1.64
CA ARG A 5 14.56 6.19 0.69
C ARG A 5 13.99 7.47 0.08
N GLU A 6 14.84 8.34 -0.41
CA GLU A 6 14.42 9.43 -1.28
C GLU A 6 14.58 8.97 -2.75
N ASN A 7 13.57 9.21 -3.58
CA ASN A 7 13.59 8.82 -4.98
C ASN A 7 14.12 9.96 -5.88
N ALA A 8 14.21 9.70 -7.19
CA ALA A 8 14.72 10.69 -8.15
C ALA A 8 13.88 11.98 -8.25
N GLU A 9 12.63 11.95 -7.79
CA GLU A 9 11.73 13.11 -7.73
C GLU A 9 11.80 13.83 -6.36
N GLY A 10 12.71 13.44 -5.47
CA GLY A 10 12.81 13.98 -4.12
C GLY A 10 11.71 13.51 -3.16
N ARG A 11 10.92 12.51 -3.55
CA ARG A 11 9.85 11.96 -2.70
C ARG A 11 10.40 10.93 -1.73
N ILE A 12 9.85 10.90 -0.52
CA ILE A 12 10.13 9.84 0.44
C ILE A 12 9.37 8.59 0.01
N GLU A 13 10.04 7.44 0.00
CA GLU A 13 9.51 6.14 -0.41
C GLU A 13 9.66 5.10 0.68
N ASN A 14 8.62 4.30 0.88
CA ASN A 14 8.59 3.13 1.75
C ASN A 14 8.16 1.91 0.94
N VAL A 15 8.84 0.78 1.15
CA VAL A 15 8.56 -0.49 0.47
C VAL A 15 7.90 -1.46 1.47
N TYR A 16 6.80 -2.06 1.05
CA TYR A 16 6.01 -2.99 1.85
C TYR A 16 5.89 -4.33 1.13
N SER A 17 5.75 -5.42 1.90
CA SER A 17 5.40 -6.73 1.34
C SER A 17 3.89 -6.92 1.47
N LEU A 18 3.17 -6.85 0.36
CA LEU A 18 1.75 -7.16 0.31
C LEU A 18 1.57 -8.67 0.22
N LYS A 19 0.69 -9.22 1.06
CA LYS A 19 0.29 -10.64 1.02
C LYS A 19 -1.23 -10.71 1.05
N ILE A 20 -1.81 -11.31 0.01
CA ILE A 20 -3.27 -11.50 -0.12
C ILE A 20 -3.53 -12.99 -0.18
N MET A 21 -4.53 -13.46 0.57
CA MET A 21 -4.97 -14.85 0.54
C MET A 21 -6.44 -14.85 0.13
N ASN A 22 -6.70 -15.39 -1.05
CA ASN A 22 -8.07 -15.67 -1.48
C ASN A 22 -8.53 -16.95 -0.78
N LYS A 23 -9.51 -16.83 0.11
CA LYS A 23 -10.07 -17.97 0.87
C LYS A 23 -11.31 -18.59 0.21
N ASP A 24 -11.77 -17.99 -0.89
CA ASP A 24 -12.93 -18.47 -1.62
C ASP A 24 -12.53 -19.55 -2.64
N GLN A 25 -13.55 -20.21 -3.18
CA GLN A 25 -13.43 -21.20 -4.25
C GLN A 25 -13.59 -20.60 -5.66
N ARG A 26 -13.52 -19.27 -5.78
CA ARG A 26 -13.59 -18.53 -7.04
C ARG A 26 -12.42 -17.56 -7.14
N ASP A 27 -12.00 -17.27 -8.37
CA ASP A 27 -11.02 -16.23 -8.65
C ASP A 27 -11.61 -14.86 -8.33
N HIS A 28 -10.75 -13.94 -7.89
CA HIS A 28 -11.12 -12.57 -7.57
C HIS A 28 -10.15 -11.58 -8.21
N THR A 29 -10.66 -10.41 -8.57
CA THR A 29 -9.84 -9.27 -8.98
C THR A 29 -10.00 -8.19 -7.93
N TYR A 30 -8.91 -7.86 -7.25
CA TYR A 30 -8.91 -6.83 -6.22
C TYR A 30 -8.29 -5.52 -6.73
N VAL A 31 -8.82 -4.40 -6.25
CA VAL A 31 -8.25 -3.07 -6.42
C VAL A 31 -7.57 -2.65 -5.11
N LEU A 32 -6.27 -2.37 -5.18
CA LEU A 32 -5.46 -1.88 -4.07
C LEU A 32 -5.39 -0.35 -4.09
N GLU A 33 -5.72 0.25 -2.95
CA GLU A 33 -5.61 1.67 -2.66
C GLU A 33 -4.75 1.90 -1.41
N ALA A 34 -4.27 3.13 -1.23
CA ALA A 34 -3.57 3.55 -0.03
C ALA A 34 -4.02 4.94 0.42
N THR A 35 -4.16 5.13 1.73
CA THR A 35 -4.57 6.40 2.35
C THR A 35 -3.76 6.68 3.63
N GLY A 36 -3.93 7.87 4.21
CA GLY A 36 -3.35 8.25 5.52
C GLY A 36 -2.37 9.43 5.46
N LEU A 37 -1.94 9.83 4.26
CA LEU A 37 -1.10 11.02 4.06
C LEU A 37 -1.64 11.86 2.90
N PRO A 38 -1.46 13.21 2.93
CA PRO A 38 -1.68 14.05 1.76
C PRO A 38 -0.73 13.65 0.63
N ASP A 39 -1.20 13.67 -0.62
CA ASP A 39 -0.40 13.30 -1.81
C ASP A 39 0.29 11.91 -1.70
N LEU A 40 -0.31 10.98 -0.95
CA LEU A 40 0.18 9.60 -0.88
C LEU A 40 -0.01 8.91 -2.23
N LYS A 41 1.09 8.48 -2.84
CA LYS A 41 1.08 7.78 -4.13
C LYS A 41 1.47 6.33 -3.94
N LEU A 42 0.54 5.43 -4.25
CA LEU A 42 0.79 4.01 -4.43
C LEU A 42 1.36 3.77 -5.84
N GLN A 43 2.56 3.20 -5.89
CA GLN A 43 3.26 2.84 -7.13
C GLN A 43 3.03 1.37 -7.48
N GLY A 44 3.01 1.07 -8.78
CA GLY A 44 2.84 -0.28 -9.31
C GLY A 44 1.40 -0.62 -9.70
N LYS A 45 1.14 -1.92 -9.90
CA LYS A 45 -0.18 -2.44 -10.31
C LYS A 45 -1.17 -2.32 -9.15
N ARG A 46 -2.33 -1.74 -9.44
CA ARG A 46 -3.44 -1.60 -8.48
C ARG A 46 -4.45 -2.73 -8.58
N GLU A 47 -4.65 -3.25 -9.79
CA GLU A 47 -5.49 -4.43 -10.02
C GLU A 47 -4.66 -5.71 -9.83
N ILE A 48 -5.15 -6.59 -8.96
CA ILE A 48 -4.48 -7.81 -8.55
C ILE A 48 -5.47 -8.95 -8.72
N LYS A 49 -5.17 -9.87 -9.64
CA LYS A 49 -5.93 -11.12 -9.80
C LYS A 49 -5.37 -12.16 -8.85
N VAL A 50 -6.23 -12.81 -8.08
CA VAL A 50 -5.86 -13.86 -7.13
C VAL A 50 -6.79 -15.04 -7.33
N ALA A 51 -6.23 -16.17 -7.77
CA ALA A 51 -6.99 -17.37 -8.05
C ALA A 51 -7.61 -17.96 -6.78
N ALA A 52 -8.62 -18.80 -6.94
CA ALA A 52 -9.25 -19.54 -5.84
C ALA A 52 -8.20 -20.26 -4.98
N GLY A 53 -8.22 -20.01 -3.66
CA GLY A 53 -7.26 -20.59 -2.71
C GLY A 53 -5.81 -20.07 -2.80
N GLU A 54 -5.50 -19.15 -3.71
CA GLU A 54 -4.14 -18.65 -3.92
C GLU A 54 -3.68 -17.71 -2.80
N ILE A 55 -2.37 -17.76 -2.51
CA ILE A 55 -1.67 -16.75 -1.74
C ILE A 55 -0.81 -15.91 -2.70
N PHE A 56 -1.27 -14.70 -3.00
CA PHE A 56 -0.54 -13.72 -3.78
C PHE A 56 0.44 -12.93 -2.90
N SER A 57 1.64 -12.65 -3.41
CA SER A 57 2.65 -11.85 -2.70
C SER A 57 3.44 -10.96 -3.66
N GLN A 58 3.50 -9.65 -3.38
CA GLN A 58 4.27 -8.70 -4.18
C GLN A 58 4.78 -7.53 -3.32
N PRO A 59 5.99 -7.00 -3.58
CA PRO A 59 6.37 -5.71 -3.02
C PRO A 59 5.52 -4.58 -3.61
N VAL A 60 5.10 -3.64 -2.76
CA VAL A 60 4.45 -2.39 -3.17
C VAL A 60 5.16 -1.20 -2.55
N GLU A 61 5.08 -0.06 -3.21
CA GLU A 61 5.78 1.15 -2.78
C GLU A 61 4.79 2.28 -2.57
N LEU A 62 4.92 2.97 -1.44
CA LEU A 62 4.24 4.24 -1.20
C LEU A 62 5.26 5.35 -1.28
N SER A 63 4.87 6.48 -1.88
CA SER A 63 5.67 7.69 -1.88
C SER A 63 4.87 8.91 -1.45
N SER A 64 5.50 9.82 -0.71
CA SER A 64 4.91 11.09 -0.26
C SER A 64 5.93 12.21 -0.41
N ALA A 65 5.45 13.43 -0.69
CA ALA A 65 6.29 14.62 -0.62
C ALA A 65 6.78 14.83 0.83
N PRO A 66 8.06 15.16 1.07
CA PRO A 66 8.61 15.35 2.42
C PRO A 66 7.85 16.41 3.24
N GLU A 67 7.44 17.50 2.61
CA GLU A 67 6.72 18.62 3.22
C GLU A 67 5.28 18.27 3.64
N GLN A 68 4.73 17.16 3.15
CA GLN A 68 3.40 16.67 3.50
C GLN A 68 3.40 15.67 4.65
N LEU A 69 4.59 15.35 5.21
CA LEU A 69 4.72 14.43 6.34
C LEU A 69 4.49 15.17 7.66
N PRO A 70 3.45 14.83 8.44
CA PRO A 70 3.22 15.47 9.75
C PRO A 70 4.27 15.11 10.81
N SER A 71 4.93 13.96 10.65
CA SER A 71 5.96 13.46 11.57
C SER A 71 6.94 12.54 10.85
N SER A 72 8.02 12.14 11.54
CA SER A 72 8.94 11.11 11.04
C SER A 72 8.31 9.72 10.97
N THR A 73 7.15 9.50 11.58
CA THR A 73 6.41 8.24 11.45
C THR A 73 4.90 8.45 11.45
N ASN A 74 4.29 8.17 10.30
CA ASN A 74 2.88 8.42 10.04
C ASN A 74 2.09 7.11 9.88
N GLU A 75 0.82 7.10 10.26
CA GLU A 75 -0.06 5.95 9.95
C GLU A 75 -0.48 6.03 8.47
N VAL A 76 -0.41 4.90 7.78
CA VAL A 76 -1.01 4.72 6.45
C VAL A 76 -1.88 3.46 6.46
N LYS A 77 -2.84 3.41 5.54
CA LYS A 77 -3.73 2.25 5.37
C LYS A 77 -3.66 1.76 3.95
N PHE A 78 -3.48 0.46 3.79
CA PHE A 78 -3.77 -0.24 2.54
C PHE A 78 -5.23 -0.68 2.56
N ILE A 79 -5.91 -0.47 1.46
CA ILE A 79 -7.32 -0.81 1.28
C ILE A 79 -7.41 -1.75 0.09
N LEU A 80 -7.98 -2.93 0.31
CA LEU A 80 -8.20 -3.92 -0.73
C LEU A 80 -9.72 -4.09 -0.91
N LYS A 81 -10.20 -3.82 -2.12
CA LYS A 81 -11.61 -3.98 -2.49
C LYS A 81 -11.72 -5.00 -3.60
N ASP A 82 -12.74 -5.84 -3.56
CA ASP A 82 -13.07 -6.64 -4.75
C ASP A 82 -13.66 -5.75 -5.85
N ALA A 83 -13.30 -6.03 -7.10
CA ALA A 83 -13.73 -5.25 -8.26
C ALA A 83 -15.20 -5.49 -8.62
N ASP A 84 -15.73 -6.67 -8.29
CA ASP A 84 -17.08 -7.12 -8.66
C ASP A 84 -18.02 -7.22 -7.44
N ASP A 85 -17.46 -7.39 -6.23
CA ASP A 85 -18.21 -7.57 -4.98
C ASP A 85 -17.87 -6.49 -3.95
N ALA A 86 -18.65 -5.40 -3.94
CA ALA A 86 -18.45 -4.26 -3.05
C ALA A 86 -18.57 -4.60 -1.54
N SER A 87 -19.07 -5.79 -1.17
CA SER A 87 -19.10 -6.23 0.22
C SER A 87 -17.73 -6.69 0.73
N ILE A 88 -16.81 -7.05 -0.18
CA ILE A 88 -15.47 -7.48 0.14
C ILE A 88 -14.55 -6.25 0.19
N HIS A 89 -14.25 -5.81 1.41
CA HIS A 89 -13.36 -4.70 1.70
C HIS A 89 -12.48 -5.02 2.91
N VAL A 90 -11.17 -4.87 2.77
CA VAL A 90 -10.19 -5.14 3.82
C VAL A 90 -9.27 -3.93 3.99
N GLU A 91 -9.07 -3.51 5.24
CA GLU A 91 -8.11 -2.46 5.60
C GLU A 91 -6.95 -3.04 6.40
N ALA A 92 -5.73 -2.67 6.04
CA ALA A 92 -4.52 -3.01 6.77
C ALA A 92 -3.75 -1.73 7.13
N LYS A 93 -3.58 -1.49 8.44
CA LYS A 93 -2.78 -0.37 8.95
C LYS A 93 -1.29 -0.69 8.87
N SER A 94 -0.50 0.33 8.54
CA SER A 94 0.95 0.27 8.53
C SER A 94 1.55 1.62 8.93
N ARG A 95 2.88 1.71 8.94
CA ARG A 95 3.63 2.93 9.22
C ARG A 95 4.37 3.38 7.97
N PHE A 96 4.33 4.68 7.72
CA PHE A 96 5.15 5.37 6.73
C PHE A 96 6.24 6.15 7.46
N ILE A 97 7.49 5.74 7.27
CA ILE A 97 8.66 6.32 7.90
C ILE A 97 9.23 7.39 6.99
N GLY A 98 9.55 8.55 7.55
CA GLY A 98 10.22 9.64 6.84
C GLY A 98 11.42 10.18 7.61
N PRO A 99 12.09 11.22 7.07
CA PRO A 99 13.19 11.87 7.75
C PRO A 99 12.73 12.50 9.07
N GLN A 100 13.68 12.78 9.96
CA GLN A 100 13.39 13.57 11.15
C GLN A 100 12.98 14.98 10.73
N ILE A 101 11.78 15.39 11.13
CA ILE A 101 11.33 16.78 11.00
C ILE A 101 12.09 17.59 12.06
N ARG A 102 12.80 18.63 11.62
CA ARG A 102 13.51 19.58 12.50
C ARG A 102 12.59 20.70 12.94
#